data_AF-A0A7Y0L4C5-F1
#
_entry.id   AF-A0A7Y0L4C5-F1
#
_cell.length_a   1.000
_cell.length_b   1.000
_cell.length_c   1.000
_cell.angle_alpha   90.00
_cell.angle_beta   90.00
_cell.angle_gamma   90.00
#
_symmetry.space_group_name_H-M   'P 1'
#
loop_
_entity.id
_entity.type
_entity.pdbx_description
1 polymer ?
#
loop_
_entity_poly.entity_id
_entity_poly.type
_entity_poly.pdbx_seq_one_letter_code
_entity_poly.pdbx_strand_id
1 'polypeptide(L)'
;MEQELIISEVARLLDKLEELLQDGRRLPWGRQVMVDADAMRTVIQHLRHALPEEVRQAQWIIQERDRIIQSAGHEADQIMSDAMQRARTLAGDAEVVREAQTRADEILRLAESRAREIHQGALAYADEILAQVERTMSRAVEEVRRDRGALNPEQAANS
;
A
#
# COMPACT_ATOMS: atom_id res chain seq x y z
N MET A 1 -34.18 -38.84 -16.88
CA MET A 1 -35.58 -39.32 -16.97
C MET A 1 -36.51 -38.54 -16.05
N GLU A 2 -36.24 -38.43 -14.74
CA GLU A 2 -37.14 -37.68 -13.82
C GLU A 2 -37.30 -36.18 -14.17
N GLN A 3 -36.21 -35.50 -14.56
CA GLN A 3 -36.29 -34.09 -14.98
C GLN A 3 -37.09 -33.87 -16.28
N GLU A 4 -37.04 -34.85 -17.19
CA GLU A 4 -37.76 -34.81 -18.47
C GLU A 4 -39.27 -35.02 -18.25
N LEU A 5 -39.62 -35.83 -17.25
CA LEU A 5 -41.00 -36.05 -16.80
C LEU A 5 -41.62 -34.80 -16.18
N ILE A 6 -40.86 -34.01 -15.42
CA ILE A 6 -41.40 -32.80 -14.77
C ILE A 6 -41.59 -31.65 -15.77
N ILE A 7 -40.64 -31.44 -16.68
CA ILE A 7 -40.79 -30.43 -17.75
C ILE A 7 -42.01 -30.78 -18.63
N SER A 8 -42.19 -32.07 -18.93
CA SER A 8 -43.36 -32.57 -19.66
C SER A 8 -44.66 -32.36 -18.88
N GLU A 9 -44.68 -32.59 -17.56
CA GLU A 9 -45.87 -32.40 -16.72
C GLU A 9 -46.24 -30.92 -16.55
N VAL A 10 -45.25 -30.04 -16.39
CA VAL A 10 -45.47 -28.58 -16.35
C VAL A 10 -46.01 -28.07 -17.69
N ALA A 11 -45.45 -28.54 -18.81
CA ALA A 11 -45.95 -28.21 -20.15
C ALA A 11 -47.41 -28.67 -20.33
N ARG A 12 -47.73 -29.89 -19.91
CA ARG A 12 -49.09 -30.44 -19.96
C ARG A 12 -50.09 -29.66 -19.10
N LEU A 13 -49.68 -29.19 -17.93
CA LEU A 13 -50.51 -28.35 -17.07
C LEU A 13 -50.74 -26.95 -17.66
N LEU A 14 -49.76 -26.41 -18.40
CA LEU A 14 -49.90 -25.16 -19.16
C LEU A 14 -50.84 -25.33 -20.36
N ASP A 15 -50.75 -26.45 -21.10
CA ASP A 15 -51.68 -26.76 -22.20
C ASP A 15 -53.12 -26.87 -21.69
N LYS A 16 -53.32 -27.52 -20.53
CA LYS A 16 -54.64 -27.63 -19.88
C LYS A 16 -55.17 -26.29 -19.39
N LEU A 17 -54.29 -25.39 -18.94
CA LEU A 17 -54.65 -24.02 -18.59
C LEU A 17 -55.14 -23.25 -19.83
N GLU A 18 -54.44 -23.43 -20.96
CA GLU A 18 -54.81 -22.82 -22.23
C GLU A 18 -56.15 -23.36 -22.76
N GLU A 19 -56.39 -24.66 -22.66
CA GLU A 19 -57.67 -25.30 -23.01
C GLU A 19 -58.83 -24.72 -22.18
N LEU A 20 -58.67 -24.59 -20.86
CA LEU A 20 -59.69 -23.97 -19.99
C LEU A 20 -59.99 -22.50 -20.35
N LEU A 21 -58.99 -21.78 -20.87
CA LEU A 21 -59.17 -20.39 -21.35
C LEU A 21 -59.82 -20.33 -22.74
N GLN A 22 -59.60 -21.34 -23.58
CA GLN A 22 -60.20 -21.42 -24.91
C GLN A 22 -61.67 -21.90 -24.87
N ASP A 23 -61.96 -22.89 -24.03
CA ASP A 23 -63.29 -23.50 -23.88
C ASP A 23 -64.24 -22.70 -22.97
N GLY A 24 -63.68 -21.75 -22.21
CA GLY A 24 -64.45 -20.86 -21.37
C GLY A 24 -65.47 -20.05 -22.18
N ARG A 25 -66.65 -19.83 -21.60
CA ARG A 25 -67.74 -19.13 -22.30
C ARG A 25 -67.37 -17.66 -22.47
N ARG A 26 -67.24 -17.18 -23.71
CA ARG A 26 -67.05 -15.75 -24.00
C ARG A 26 -68.31 -14.98 -23.61
N LEU A 27 -68.13 -13.97 -22.76
CA LEU A 27 -69.25 -13.14 -22.31
C LEU A 27 -69.61 -12.13 -23.40
N PRO A 28 -70.92 -11.88 -23.65
CA PRO A 28 -71.36 -11.01 -24.74
C PRO A 28 -71.00 -9.53 -24.56
N TRP A 29 -70.57 -9.12 -23.36
CA TRP A 29 -70.26 -7.72 -23.02
C TRP A 29 -68.76 -7.40 -22.96
N GLY A 30 -67.90 -8.14 -23.67
CA GLY A 30 -66.49 -7.79 -23.81
C GLY A 30 -65.59 -8.94 -24.27
N ARG A 31 -64.27 -8.78 -24.13
CA ARG A 31 -63.28 -9.84 -24.41
C ARG A 31 -63.09 -10.82 -23.25
N GLN A 32 -63.98 -10.80 -22.27
CA GLN A 32 -63.85 -11.62 -21.07
C GLN A 32 -64.35 -13.04 -21.32
N VAL A 33 -63.61 -14.01 -20.78
CA VAL A 33 -63.95 -15.43 -20.83
C VAL A 33 -64.34 -15.86 -19.43
N MET A 34 -65.52 -16.47 -19.28
CA MET A 34 -65.95 -17.08 -18.05
C MET A 34 -65.27 -18.44 -17.92
N VAL A 35 -64.43 -18.57 -16.89
CA VAL A 35 -63.68 -19.79 -16.59
C VAL A 35 -64.14 -20.35 -15.25
N ASP A 36 -64.18 -21.67 -15.14
CA ASP A 36 -64.43 -22.34 -13.87
C ASP A 36 -63.27 -22.04 -12.89
N ALA A 37 -63.61 -21.32 -11.81
CA ALA A 37 -62.64 -20.88 -10.82
C ALA A 37 -62.01 -22.04 -10.04
N ASP A 38 -62.73 -23.14 -9.83
CA ASP A 38 -62.25 -24.31 -9.10
C ASP A 38 -61.33 -25.16 -9.98
N ALA A 39 -61.66 -25.33 -11.27
CA ALA A 39 -60.79 -25.97 -12.24
C ALA A 39 -59.48 -25.18 -12.45
N MET A 40 -59.58 -23.86 -12.59
CA MET A 40 -58.44 -22.94 -12.69
C MET A 40 -57.55 -23.02 -11.44
N ARG A 41 -58.16 -22.99 -10.25
CA ARG A 41 -57.44 -23.13 -8.98
C ARG A 41 -56.72 -24.47 -8.88
N THR A 42 -57.33 -25.55 -9.35
CA THR A 42 -56.73 -26.89 -9.35
C THR A 42 -55.49 -26.95 -10.24
N VAL A 43 -55.56 -26.41 -11.46
CA VAL A 43 -54.39 -26.35 -12.37
C VAL A 43 -53.27 -25.49 -11.77
N ILE A 44 -53.60 -24.34 -11.18
CA ILE A 44 -52.62 -23.49 -10.49
C ILE A 44 -51.97 -24.22 -9.30
N GLN A 45 -52.74 -24.98 -8.52
CA GLN A 45 -52.21 -25.77 -7.41
C GLN A 45 -51.28 -26.87 -7.93
N HIS A 46 -51.67 -27.62 -8.95
CA HIS A 46 -50.79 -28.64 -9.53
C HIS A 46 -49.53 -28.03 -10.14
N LEU A 47 -49.61 -26.87 -10.80
CA LEU A 47 -48.43 -26.17 -11.30
C LEU A 47 -47.49 -25.76 -10.16
N ARG A 48 -48.03 -25.30 -9.02
CA ARG A 48 -47.24 -24.98 -7.83
C ARG A 48 -46.57 -26.20 -7.20
N HIS A 49 -47.21 -27.36 -7.23
CA HIS A 49 -46.62 -28.61 -6.73
C HIS A 49 -45.65 -29.23 -7.74
N ALA A 50 -45.89 -29.03 -9.03
CA ALA A 50 -45.03 -29.47 -10.13
C ALA A 50 -43.81 -28.56 -10.30
N LEU A 51 -43.85 -27.31 -9.81
CA LEU A 51 -42.66 -26.47 -9.64
C LEU A 51 -41.72 -27.15 -8.62
N PRO A 52 -40.67 -27.82 -9.09
CA PRO A 52 -39.96 -28.82 -8.32
C PRO A 52 -39.17 -28.23 -7.16
N GLU A 53 -38.90 -29.04 -6.13
CA GLU A 53 -37.90 -28.79 -5.08
C GLU A 53 -36.55 -28.38 -5.69
N GLU A 54 -36.23 -28.97 -6.83
CA GLU A 54 -35.00 -28.84 -7.60
C GLU A 54 -34.80 -27.41 -8.14
N VAL A 55 -35.87 -26.68 -8.50
CA VAL A 55 -35.75 -25.28 -8.92
C VAL A 55 -35.42 -24.38 -7.72
N ARG A 56 -36.04 -24.64 -6.57
CA ARG A 56 -35.69 -23.93 -5.32
C ARG A 56 -34.26 -24.24 -4.90
N GLN A 57 -33.85 -25.50 -5.02
CA GLN A 57 -32.49 -25.94 -4.74
C GLN A 57 -31.48 -25.29 -5.69
N ALA A 58 -31.78 -25.17 -6.99
CA ALA A 58 -30.91 -24.48 -7.94
C ALA A 58 -30.74 -22.99 -7.61
N GLN A 59 -31.82 -22.30 -7.25
CA GLN A 59 -31.76 -20.90 -6.80
C GLN A 59 -30.92 -20.75 -5.52
N TRP A 60 -31.09 -21.66 -4.57
CA TRP A 60 -30.29 -21.68 -3.34
C TRP A 60 -28.80 -21.94 -3.63
N ILE A 61 -28.47 -22.89 -4.51
CA ILE A 61 -27.10 -23.17 -4.94
C ILE A 61 -26.44 -21.94 -5.57
N ILE A 62 -27.18 -21.20 -6.41
CA ILE A 62 -26.66 -19.97 -7.03
C ILE A 62 -26.39 -18.89 -5.97
N GLN A 63 -27.31 -18.68 -5.03
CA GLN A 63 -27.11 -17.73 -3.94
C GLN A 63 -25.93 -18.11 -3.04
N GLU A 64 -25.80 -19.39 -2.72
CA GLU A 64 -24.69 -19.88 -1.88
C GLU A 64 -23.35 -19.77 -2.61
N ARG A 65 -23.32 -20.04 -3.91
CA ARG A 65 -22.14 -19.79 -4.76
C ARG A 65 -21.72 -18.32 -4.70
N ASP A 66 -22.66 -17.40 -4.89
CA ASP A 66 -22.35 -15.97 -4.89
C ASP A 66 -21.82 -15.52 -3.52
N ARG A 67 -22.43 -16.03 -2.44
CA ARG A 67 -21.94 -15.81 -1.06
C ARG A 67 -20.52 -16.33 -0.87
N ILE A 68 -20.22 -17.56 -1.32
CA ILE A 68 -18.89 -18.15 -1.22
C ILE A 68 -17.87 -17.31 -1.98
N ILE A 69 -18.20 -16.87 -3.20
CA ILE A 69 -17.30 -16.04 -4.02
C ILE A 69 -17.01 -14.71 -3.33
N GLN A 70 -18.03 -14.04 -2.79
CA GLN A 70 -17.85 -12.79 -2.05
C GLN A 70 -17.00 -12.98 -0.80
N SER A 71 -17.27 -14.04 -0.02
CA SER A 71 -16.50 -14.37 1.18
C SER A 71 -15.04 -14.65 0.85
N ALA A 72 -14.77 -15.44 -0.20
CA ALA A 72 -13.42 -15.75 -0.65
C ALA A 72 -12.68 -14.50 -1.16
N GLY A 73 -13.40 -13.59 -1.85
CA GLY A 73 -12.85 -12.30 -2.26
C GLY A 73 -12.42 -11.44 -1.06
N HIS A 74 -13.30 -11.31 -0.06
CA HIS A 74 -12.96 -10.59 1.17
C HIS A 74 -11.82 -11.23 1.95
N GLU A 75 -11.78 -12.56 2.05
CA GLU A 75 -10.69 -13.27 2.72
C GLU A 75 -9.35 -13.07 1.98
N ALA A 76 -9.36 -13.11 0.64
CA ALA A 76 -8.17 -12.84 -0.17
C ALA A 76 -7.65 -11.41 0.03
N ASP A 77 -8.56 -10.43 0.05
CA ASP A 77 -8.21 -9.02 0.32
C ASP A 77 -7.60 -8.85 1.72
N GLN A 78 -8.17 -9.51 2.72
CA GLN A 78 -7.64 -9.52 4.09
C GLN A 78 -6.24 -10.14 4.14
N ILE A 79 -6.04 -11.31 3.52
CA ILE A 79 -4.73 -11.97 3.47
C ILE A 79 -3.71 -11.08 2.77
N MET A 80 -4.07 -10.39 1.67
CA MET A 80 -3.15 -9.48 0.99
C MET A 80 -2.80 -8.26 1.84
N SER A 81 -3.79 -7.67 2.51
CA SER A 81 -3.56 -6.55 3.43
C SER A 81 -2.59 -6.94 4.54
N ASP A 82 -2.82 -8.08 5.19
CA ASP A 82 -1.98 -8.61 6.27
C ASP A 82 -0.56 -8.93 5.78
N ALA A 83 -0.44 -9.55 4.60
CA ALA A 83 0.86 -9.86 3.99
C ALA A 83 1.65 -8.59 3.67
N MET A 84 1.00 -7.57 3.11
CA MET A 84 1.63 -6.28 2.83
C MET A 84 2.07 -5.57 4.11
N GLN A 85 1.24 -5.58 5.16
CA GLN A 85 1.60 -5.00 6.45
C GLN A 85 2.81 -5.72 7.06
N ARG A 86 2.81 -7.05 7.08
CA ARG A 86 3.96 -7.85 7.56
C ARG A 86 5.22 -7.61 6.73
N ALA A 87 5.10 -7.49 5.41
CA ALA A 87 6.23 -7.19 4.54
C ALA A 87 6.82 -5.81 4.83
N ARG A 88 5.99 -4.79 5.10
CA ARG A 88 6.46 -3.46 5.51
C ARG A 88 7.17 -3.49 6.86
N THR A 89 6.61 -4.19 7.84
CA THR A 89 7.25 -4.38 9.15
C THR A 89 8.58 -5.10 8.99
N LEU A 90 8.63 -6.22 8.26
CA LEU A 90 9.86 -6.97 8.00
C LEU A 90 10.90 -6.16 7.22
N ALA A 91 10.49 -5.27 6.30
CA ALA A 91 11.40 -4.40 5.59
C ALA A 91 11.97 -3.29 6.48
N GLY A 92 11.16 -2.73 7.39
CA GLY A 92 11.62 -1.76 8.39
C GLY A 92 12.50 -2.40 9.47
N ASP A 93 12.18 -3.63 9.87
CA ASP A 93 12.90 -4.43 10.86
C ASP A 93 14.05 -5.22 10.27
N ALA A 94 14.18 -5.23 8.93
CA ALA A 94 15.22 -5.95 8.22
C ALA A 94 16.55 -5.53 8.82
N GLU A 95 17.27 -6.50 9.33
CA GLU A 95 18.59 -6.33 9.95
C GLU A 95 19.53 -5.50 9.08
N VAL A 96 19.34 -5.57 7.75
CA VAL A 96 20.01 -4.75 6.74
C VAL A 96 19.81 -3.24 6.95
N VAL A 97 18.61 -2.77 7.26
CA VAL A 97 18.34 -1.33 7.51
C VAL A 97 18.99 -0.89 8.81
N ARG A 98 18.92 -1.72 9.86
CA ARG A 98 19.55 -1.44 11.16
C ARG A 98 21.08 -1.45 11.07
N GLU A 99 21.65 -2.38 10.31
CA GLU A 99 23.08 -2.45 10.04
C GLU A 99 23.52 -1.25 9.18
N ALA A 100 22.73 -0.86 8.18
CA ALA A 100 23.01 0.32 7.37
C ALA A 100 23.01 1.62 8.20
N GLN A 101 22.06 1.77 9.13
CA GLN A 101 22.03 2.90 10.07
C GLN A 101 23.25 2.91 10.98
N THR A 102 23.59 1.77 11.59
CA THR A 102 24.79 1.64 12.43
C THR A 102 26.06 2.03 11.66
N ARG A 103 26.23 1.52 10.44
CA ARG A 103 27.38 1.89 9.58
C ARG A 103 27.38 3.37 9.20
N ALA A 104 26.22 3.96 8.93
CA ALA A 104 26.12 5.39 8.63
C ALA A 104 26.60 6.23 9.82
N ASP A 105 26.19 5.89 11.04
CA ASP A 105 26.60 6.56 12.27
C ASP A 105 28.11 6.39 12.55
N GLU A 106 28.68 5.22 12.23
CA GLU A 106 30.13 5.01 12.30
C GLU A 106 30.90 5.88 11.30
N ILE A 107 30.42 5.96 10.05
CA ILE A 107 31.02 6.81 9.01
C ILE A 107 30.97 8.27 9.43
N LEU A 108 29.84 8.75 9.96
CA LEU A 108 29.69 10.13 10.44
C LEU A 108 30.67 10.42 11.58
N ARG A 109 30.75 9.54 12.59
CA ARG A 109 31.69 9.71 13.70
C ARG A 109 33.15 9.74 13.23
N LEU A 110 33.51 8.87 12.28
CA LEU A 110 34.85 8.85 11.71
C LEU A 110 35.14 10.13 10.91
N ALA A 111 34.19 10.60 10.12
CA ALA A 111 34.31 11.82 9.34
C ALA A 111 34.51 13.05 10.26
N GLU A 112 33.73 13.15 11.33
CA GLU A 112 33.88 14.20 12.33
C GLU A 112 35.22 14.15 13.05
N SER A 113 35.70 12.94 13.43
CA SER A 113 37.02 12.79 14.05
C SER A 113 38.14 13.26 13.13
N ARG A 114 38.11 12.82 11.87
CA ARG A 114 39.09 13.24 10.86
C ARG A 114 39.04 14.74 10.59
N ALA A 115 37.84 15.32 10.52
CA ALA A 115 37.68 16.76 10.36
C ALA A 115 38.32 17.53 11.52
N ARG A 116 38.12 17.07 12.77
CA ARG A 116 38.77 17.66 13.95
C ARG A 116 40.29 17.53 13.90
N GLU A 117 40.82 16.36 13.55
CA GLU A 117 42.26 16.14 13.42
C GLU A 117 42.89 17.03 12.35
N ILE A 118 42.27 17.14 11.17
CA ILE A 118 42.72 18.02 10.10
C ILE A 118 42.71 19.47 10.56
N HIS A 119 41.64 19.91 11.24
CA HIS A 119 41.53 21.27 11.72
C HIS A 119 42.62 21.60 12.76
N GLN A 120 42.85 20.71 13.72
CA GLN A 120 43.90 20.88 14.73
C GLN A 120 45.29 20.89 14.08
N GLY A 121 45.56 19.99 13.13
CA GLY A 121 46.81 19.96 12.38
C GLY A 121 47.05 21.25 11.59
N ALA A 122 46.01 21.80 10.97
CA ALA A 122 46.09 23.07 10.24
C ALA A 122 46.38 24.25 11.18
N LEU A 123 45.78 24.28 12.37
CA LEU A 123 46.07 25.30 13.39
C LEU A 123 47.51 25.21 13.88
N ALA A 124 48.01 24.01 14.19
CA ALA A 124 49.39 23.80 14.62
C ALA A 124 50.39 24.24 13.54
N TYR A 125 50.12 23.90 12.29
CA TYR A 125 50.96 24.33 11.16
C TYR A 125 50.95 25.85 10.98
N ALA A 126 49.79 26.50 11.09
CA ALA A 126 49.69 27.95 11.01
C ALA A 126 50.49 28.63 12.12
N ASP A 127 50.44 28.11 13.35
CA ASP A 127 51.23 28.62 14.48
C ASP A 127 52.74 28.50 14.22
N GLU A 128 53.19 27.37 13.69
CA GLU A 128 54.61 27.16 13.33
C GLU A 128 55.10 28.18 12.29
N ILE A 129 54.29 28.43 11.25
CA ILE A 129 54.60 29.43 10.23
C ILE A 129 54.64 30.84 10.83
N LEU A 130 53.66 31.20 11.67
CA LEU A 130 53.62 32.49 12.34
C LEU A 130 54.84 32.70 13.25
N ALA A 131 55.23 31.67 14.02
CA ALA A 131 56.43 31.70 14.84
C ALA A 131 57.71 31.88 14.01
N GLN A 132 57.78 31.28 12.82
CA GLN A 132 58.91 31.49 11.90
C GLN A 132 58.95 32.92 11.33
N VAL A 133 57.80 33.48 11.00
CA VAL A 133 57.68 34.89 10.58
C VAL A 133 58.12 35.81 11.71
N GLU A 134 57.66 35.59 12.93
CA GLU A 134 58.05 36.36 14.12
C GLU A 134 59.57 36.35 14.32
N ARG A 135 60.21 35.18 14.31
CA ARG A 135 61.68 35.07 14.43
C ARG A 135 62.42 35.82 13.32
N THR A 136 61.87 35.85 12.12
CA THR A 136 62.50 36.52 10.98
C THR A 136 62.36 38.03 11.09
N MET A 137 61.18 38.51 11.47
CA MET A 137 60.92 39.93 11.73
C MET A 137 61.76 40.46 12.89
N SER A 138 61.88 39.72 13.99
CA SER A 138 62.72 40.10 15.14
C SER A 138 64.18 40.30 14.75
N ARG A 139 64.75 39.38 13.94
CA ARG A 139 66.11 39.52 13.41
C ARG A 139 66.27 40.76 12.52
N ALA A 140 65.31 41.00 11.62
CA ALA A 140 65.33 42.19 10.77
C ALA A 140 65.26 43.50 11.58
N VAL A 141 64.46 43.54 12.64
CA VAL A 141 64.38 44.70 13.55
C VAL A 141 65.70 44.90 14.31
N GLU A 142 66.34 43.84 14.77
CA GLU A 142 67.66 43.91 15.43
C GLU A 142 68.74 44.46 14.48
N GLU A 143 68.73 44.02 13.23
CA GLU A 143 69.66 44.49 12.20
C GLU A 143 69.47 46.00 11.93
N VAL A 144 68.22 46.45 11.75
CA VAL A 144 67.90 47.89 11.60
C VAL A 144 68.33 48.69 12.83
N ARG A 145 68.14 48.16 14.05
CA ARG A 145 68.59 48.83 15.29
C ARG A 145 70.11 48.96 15.34
N ARG A 146 70.83 47.92 14.92
CA ARG A 146 72.30 47.93 14.85
C ARG A 146 72.80 48.98 13.84
N ASP A 147 72.21 49.00 12.65
CA ASP A 147 72.56 49.96 11.59
C ASP A 147 72.29 51.41 12.03
N ARG A 148 71.15 51.68 12.66
CA ARG A 148 70.84 53.00 13.23
C ARG A 148 71.81 53.40 14.33
N GLY A 149 72.24 52.47 15.17
CA GLY A 149 73.24 52.73 16.22
C GLY A 149 74.60 53.12 15.66
N ALA A 150 75.03 52.46 14.57
CA ALA A 150 76.28 52.78 13.88
C ALA A 150 76.28 54.18 13.23
N LEU A 151 75.10 54.70 12.86
CA LEU A 151 74.94 56.05 12.30
C LEU A 151 74.95 57.18 13.35
N ASN A 152 74.92 56.87 14.65
CA ASN A 152 75.03 57.83 15.75
C ASN A 152 76.36 57.70 16.53
N PRO A 153 77.52 57.95 15.91
CA PRO A 153 78.82 57.80 16.57
C PRO A 153 79.11 58.86 17.67
N GLU A 154 78.37 59.96 17.73
CA GLU A 154 78.68 61.10 18.62
C GLU A 154 78.38 60.89 20.11
N GLN A 155 77.66 59.82 20.51
CA GLN A 155 77.39 59.54 21.93
C GLN A 155 78.39 58.58 22.59
N ALA A 156 79.24 57.88 21.81
CA ALA A 156 80.24 56.96 22.36
C ALA A 156 81.60 57.60 22.66
N ALA A 157 81.87 58.81 22.15
CA ALA A 157 83.15 59.48 22.30
C ALA A 157 83.19 60.53 23.44
N ASN A 158 82.07 60.78 24.14
CA ASN A 158 81.97 61.85 25.12
C ASN A 158 81.46 61.40 26.51
N SER A 159 81.75 60.15 26.91
CA SER A 159 81.54 59.63 28.27
C SER A 159 82.71 58.76 28.69
#